data_AF-A0A523HLB9-F1
#
_entry.id   AF-A0A523HLB9-F1
#
_cell.length_a   1.000
_cell.length_b   1.000
_cell.length_c   1.000
_cell.angle_alpha   90.00
_cell.angle_beta   90.00
_cell.angle_gamma   90.00
#
_symmetry.space_group_name_H-M   'P 1'
#
loop_
_entity.id
_entity.type
_entity.pdbx_description
1 polymer ?
#
loop_
_entity_poly.entity_id
_entity_poly.type
_entity_poly.pdbx_seq_one_letter_code
_entity_poly.pdbx_strand_id
1 'polypeptide(L)'
;MKCVFYPTILLFVLFFVACDFPSPFSAGDQQEDTRQEVLEPGTIFLNVDITGGFAGVQQNLHVDESGNAFFKDSLRPGASWEILLTPAQLEDIKKLMINNDFFGLDNSYINTQTADAFIYAIAYHENDQSKTVHTDGISVPENLARILHGILELVSTVTGYGLQFDLRLSQSQINPNQSVDMTLLVTNVSDQPVRLRFASGQVFDFLAVKEPVVGDGPEFVVWNWAHGRAFTLQIWTLDIQPGEEKSYQVTWDGRDNNGDALTGRFAIRAVLVSIPGGSPIQKYLDVGN
;
A
#
# COMPACT_ATOMS: atom_id res chain seq x y z
N MET A 1 -42.95 -86.31 -9.94
CA MET A 1 -43.26 -85.08 -9.18
C MET A 1 -43.41 -83.94 -10.19
N LYS A 2 -44.38 -83.04 -9.97
CA LYS A 2 -45.16 -82.31 -10.99
C LYS A 2 -44.36 -81.46 -12.01
N CYS A 3 -44.76 -81.56 -13.28
CA CYS A 3 -44.61 -80.56 -14.34
C CYS A 3 -45.59 -79.39 -14.16
N VAL A 4 -45.19 -78.16 -14.55
CA VAL A 4 -45.99 -77.10 -15.22
C VAL A 4 -44.97 -76.15 -15.91
N PHE A 5 -44.72 -76.17 -17.23
CA PHE A 5 -45.39 -75.52 -18.38
C PHE A 5 -45.47 -73.96 -18.37
N TYR A 6 -44.60 -73.31 -19.18
CA TYR A 6 -44.76 -72.21 -20.18
C TYR A 6 -45.73 -71.00 -19.90
N PRO A 7 -45.66 -69.79 -20.55
CA PRO A 7 -44.99 -69.47 -21.83
C PRO A 7 -44.43 -68.01 -22.05
N THR A 8 -43.78 -67.80 -23.21
CA THR A 8 -43.82 -66.62 -24.13
C THR A 8 -43.52 -65.16 -23.72
N ILE A 9 -42.65 -64.55 -24.56
CA ILE A 9 -42.78 -63.23 -25.26
C ILE A 9 -42.68 -61.94 -24.40
N LEU A 10 -41.70 -61.08 -24.69
CA LEU A 10 -41.89 -59.85 -25.49
C LEU A 10 -40.58 -59.03 -25.57
N LEU A 11 -40.16 -58.77 -26.81
CA LEU A 11 -39.15 -57.80 -27.20
C LEU A 11 -39.68 -56.37 -26.90
N PHE A 12 -38.96 -55.57 -26.12
CA PHE A 12 -39.17 -54.11 -26.07
C PHE A 12 -37.85 -53.40 -26.35
N VAL A 13 -37.69 -53.00 -27.60
CA VAL A 13 -36.69 -52.04 -28.05
C VAL A 13 -37.20 -50.66 -27.65
N LEU A 14 -36.54 -50.01 -26.69
CA LEU A 14 -36.72 -48.59 -26.41
C LEU A 14 -35.67 -47.81 -27.21
N PHE A 15 -36.12 -47.25 -28.32
CA PHE A 15 -35.45 -46.14 -28.99
C PHE A 15 -35.48 -44.93 -28.05
N PHE A 16 -34.33 -44.56 -27.49
CA PHE A 16 -34.12 -43.18 -27.07
C PHE A 16 -33.32 -42.47 -28.15
N VAL A 17 -34.03 -41.59 -28.85
CA VAL A 17 -33.46 -40.56 -29.72
C VAL A 17 -32.66 -39.62 -28.82
N ALA A 18 -31.33 -39.78 -28.82
CA ALA A 18 -30.42 -38.79 -28.26
C ALA A 18 -30.26 -37.69 -29.31
N CYS A 19 -30.93 -36.55 -29.12
CA CYS A 19 -30.57 -35.33 -29.84
C CYS A 19 -29.30 -34.75 -29.23
N ASP A 20 -28.35 -34.49 -30.12
CA ASP A 20 -27.09 -33.81 -29.93
C ASP A 20 -27.23 -32.53 -29.10
N PHE A 21 -26.45 -32.45 -28.01
CA PHE A 21 -25.94 -31.17 -27.54
C PHE A 21 -24.43 -31.15 -27.79
N PRO A 22 -23.94 -30.23 -28.63
CA PRO A 22 -22.51 -30.13 -28.88
C PRO A 22 -21.81 -29.62 -27.62
N SER A 23 -20.86 -30.41 -27.15
CA SER A 23 -19.84 -29.98 -26.18
C SER A 23 -18.79 -29.15 -26.92
N PRO A 24 -18.49 -27.91 -26.52
CA PRO A 24 -17.33 -27.21 -27.02
C PRO A 24 -16.34 -26.99 -25.88
N PHE A 25 -15.79 -28.07 -25.33
CA PHE A 25 -14.46 -28.04 -24.74
C PHE A 25 -13.60 -29.06 -25.47
N SER A 26 -13.16 -28.64 -26.66
CA SER A 26 -11.98 -29.21 -27.30
C SER A 26 -10.78 -28.76 -26.48
N ALA A 27 -10.02 -29.73 -25.94
CA ALA A 27 -8.67 -29.49 -25.48
C ALA A 27 -7.84 -29.03 -26.68
N GLY A 28 -7.65 -27.72 -26.80
CA GLY A 28 -6.64 -27.09 -27.63
C GLY A 28 -5.59 -26.52 -26.70
N ASP A 29 -4.36 -27.00 -26.84
CA ASP A 29 -3.18 -26.46 -26.18
C ASP A 29 -3.02 -24.96 -26.51
N GLN A 30 -3.46 -24.11 -25.59
CA GLN A 30 -2.89 -22.78 -25.39
C GLN A 30 -2.70 -22.60 -23.89
N GLN A 31 -1.57 -23.12 -23.43
CA GLN A 31 -0.95 -22.71 -22.19
C GLN A 31 -0.51 -21.25 -22.39
N GLU A 32 -1.43 -20.30 -22.18
CA GLU A 32 -1.04 -18.93 -21.85
C GLU A 32 -0.35 -19.02 -20.50
N ASP A 33 0.99 -19.00 -20.55
CA ASP A 33 1.90 -18.80 -19.42
C ASP A 33 1.56 -17.45 -18.79
N THR A 34 0.50 -17.41 -17.98
CA THR A 34 0.20 -16.27 -17.12
C THR A 34 1.06 -16.38 -15.86
N ARG A 35 2.39 -16.44 -16.03
CA ARG A 35 3.29 -15.88 -15.02
C ARG A 35 3.16 -14.38 -15.08
N GLN A 36 2.07 -13.89 -14.51
CA GLN A 36 1.87 -12.47 -14.29
C GLN A 36 2.75 -12.02 -13.12
N GLU A 37 3.52 -10.98 -13.42
CA GLU A 37 4.43 -10.26 -12.55
C GLU A 37 3.80 -10.07 -11.16
N VAL A 38 4.44 -10.66 -10.15
CA VAL A 38 4.49 -10.01 -8.85
C VAL A 38 4.97 -8.59 -9.16
N LEU A 39 4.22 -7.56 -8.76
CA LEU A 39 4.70 -6.18 -8.84
C LEU A 39 5.94 -6.08 -7.96
N GLU A 40 7.10 -6.40 -8.54
CA GLU A 40 8.40 -6.06 -7.98
C GLU A 40 8.34 -4.56 -7.71
N PRO A 41 8.82 -4.08 -6.55
CA PRO A 41 8.90 -2.64 -6.33
C PRO A 41 9.62 -2.03 -7.52
N GLY A 42 8.95 -1.12 -8.22
CA GLY A 42 9.52 -0.49 -9.40
C GLY A 42 10.85 0.14 -9.01
N THR A 43 11.82 0.14 -9.92
CA THR A 43 13.09 0.80 -9.68
C THR A 43 12.82 2.25 -9.27
N ILE A 44 13.22 2.63 -8.06
CA ILE A 44 13.03 3.98 -7.54
C ILE A 44 13.98 4.91 -8.28
N PHE A 45 13.43 5.90 -8.99
CA PHE A 45 14.22 6.88 -9.74
C PHE A 45 14.37 8.19 -8.96
N LEU A 46 13.45 8.51 -8.05
CA LEU A 46 13.51 9.67 -7.18
C LEU A 46 13.26 9.24 -5.74
N ASN A 47 14.19 9.55 -4.83
CA ASN A 47 14.02 9.40 -3.39
C ASN A 47 14.42 10.69 -2.70
N VAL A 48 13.60 11.19 -1.78
CA VAL A 48 13.86 12.41 -1.04
C VAL A 48 13.64 12.16 0.44
N ASP A 49 14.74 12.20 1.19
CA ASP A 49 14.68 12.16 2.65
C ASP A 49 14.68 13.59 3.20
N ILE A 50 13.68 13.92 4.01
CA ILE A 50 13.54 15.21 4.67
C ILE A 50 13.79 14.99 6.16
N THR A 51 14.89 15.55 6.66
CA THR A 51 15.35 15.34 8.03
C THR A 51 15.56 16.66 8.77
N GLY A 52 15.71 16.61 10.10
CA GLY A 52 16.06 17.78 10.89
C GLY A 52 14.84 18.54 11.43
N GLY A 53 14.94 19.86 11.54
CA GLY A 53 13.96 20.65 12.28
C GLY A 53 14.05 20.44 13.81
N PHE A 54 13.43 21.34 14.56
CA PHE A 54 13.42 21.33 16.04
C PHE A 54 12.91 20.02 16.66
N ALA A 55 12.06 19.28 15.95
CA ALA A 55 11.43 18.05 16.43
C ALA A 55 12.16 16.76 16.01
N GLY A 56 13.25 16.85 15.24
CA GLY A 56 13.92 15.66 14.70
C GLY A 56 13.05 14.91 13.70
N VAL A 57 12.54 15.62 12.71
CA VAL A 57 11.70 15.09 11.64
C VAL A 57 12.50 14.12 10.76
N GLN A 58 11.81 13.08 10.29
CA GLN A 58 12.25 12.14 9.26
C GLN A 58 11.09 11.80 8.34
N GLN A 59 11.08 12.32 7.13
CA GLN A 59 10.05 12.02 6.11
C GLN A 59 10.74 11.44 4.89
N ASN A 60 10.01 10.64 4.13
CA ASN A 60 10.51 10.05 2.91
C ASN A 60 9.45 10.17 1.82
N LEU A 61 9.86 10.71 0.68
CA LEU A 61 9.13 10.65 -0.58
C LEU A 61 9.92 9.75 -1.51
N HIS A 62 9.25 8.84 -2.21
CA HIS A 62 9.87 8.17 -3.35
C HIS A 62 8.90 8.01 -4.51
N VAL A 63 9.46 7.94 -5.72
CA VAL A 63 8.74 7.67 -6.96
C VAL A 63 9.48 6.61 -7.75
N ASP A 64 8.74 5.61 -8.22
CA ASP A 64 9.28 4.55 -9.08
C ASP A 64 9.02 4.81 -10.58
N GLU A 65 9.71 4.03 -11.42
CA GLU A 65 9.58 4.10 -12.87
C GLU A 65 8.15 3.79 -13.39
N SER A 66 7.30 3.16 -12.57
CA SER A 66 5.90 2.89 -12.90
C SER A 66 4.99 4.09 -12.59
N GLY A 67 5.52 5.12 -11.93
CA GLY A 67 4.78 6.30 -11.49
C GLY A 67 4.11 6.14 -10.12
N ASN A 68 4.41 5.07 -9.37
CA ASN A 68 3.94 4.95 -8.00
C ASN A 68 4.69 5.97 -7.15
N ALA A 69 3.97 6.87 -6.48
CA ALA A 69 4.52 7.88 -5.60
C ALA A 69 4.03 7.65 -4.17
N PHE A 70 4.98 7.47 -3.26
CA PHE A 70 4.71 7.18 -1.87
C PHE A 70 5.34 8.24 -0.98
N PHE A 71 4.61 8.68 0.04
CA PHE A 71 5.07 9.63 1.03
C PHE A 71 4.80 9.13 2.45
N LYS A 72 5.79 9.25 3.32
CA LYS A 72 5.72 8.89 4.75
C LYS A 72 6.09 10.06 5.63
N ASP A 73 5.32 10.27 6.69
CA ASP A 73 5.45 11.42 7.58
C ASP A 73 5.69 11.04 9.05
N SER A 74 6.89 11.25 9.59
CA SER A 74 7.17 10.98 11.02
C SER A 74 6.53 11.97 11.99
N LEU A 75 6.13 13.18 11.54
CA LEU A 75 5.35 14.09 12.39
C LEU A 75 3.98 13.49 12.75
N ARG A 76 3.54 12.52 11.95
CA ARG A 76 2.32 11.74 12.11
C ARG A 76 2.69 10.25 12.09
N PRO A 77 3.28 9.69 13.16
CA PRO A 77 3.87 8.36 13.15
C PRO A 77 2.92 7.30 12.57
N GLY A 78 3.41 6.49 11.64
CA GLY A 78 2.62 5.48 10.92
C GLY A 78 1.82 6.01 9.74
N ALA A 79 1.64 7.32 9.58
CA ALA A 79 0.89 7.88 8.47
C ALA A 79 1.67 7.84 7.16
N SER A 80 0.97 7.45 6.10
CA SER A 80 1.53 7.37 4.75
C SER A 80 0.46 7.62 3.68
N TRP A 81 0.91 7.99 2.48
CA TRP A 81 0.10 8.22 1.30
C TRP A 81 0.74 7.57 0.10
N GLU A 82 -0.08 7.05 -0.80
CA GLU A 82 0.34 6.40 -2.02
C GLU A 82 -0.62 6.77 -3.15
N ILE A 83 -0.07 7.17 -4.30
CA ILE A 83 -0.84 7.47 -5.51
C ILE A 83 -0.12 6.94 -6.74
N LEU A 84 -0.86 6.73 -7.82
CA LEU A 84 -0.27 6.51 -9.14
C LEU A 84 -0.32 7.82 -9.93
N LEU A 85 0.85 8.34 -10.26
CA LEU A 85 1.00 9.51 -11.10
C LEU A 85 0.55 9.21 -12.53
N THR A 86 -0.01 10.22 -13.19
CA THR A 86 -0.25 10.14 -14.63
C THR A 86 1.07 10.12 -15.41
N PRO A 87 1.11 9.56 -16.63
CA PRO A 87 2.30 9.60 -17.47
C PRO A 87 2.85 11.02 -17.71
N ALA A 88 1.95 12.02 -17.78
CA ALA A 88 2.34 13.43 -17.91
C ALA A 88 3.04 13.95 -16.66
N GLN A 89 2.50 13.69 -15.47
CA GLN A 89 3.13 14.09 -14.21
C GLN A 89 4.49 13.41 -14.00
N LEU A 90 4.60 12.12 -14.33
CA LEU A 90 5.86 11.38 -14.26
C LEU A 90 6.92 12.01 -15.16
N GLU A 91 6.55 12.32 -16.41
CA GLU A 91 7.42 12.98 -17.37
C GLU A 91 7.81 14.40 -16.92
N ASP A 92 6.89 15.15 -16.33
CA ASP A 92 7.14 16.50 -15.81
C ASP A 92 8.17 16.48 -14.67
N ILE A 93 8.14 15.47 -13.79
CA ILE A 93 9.15 15.28 -12.74
C ILE A 93 10.52 14.98 -13.37
N LYS A 94 10.61 14.08 -14.35
CA LYS A 94 11.89 13.78 -15.02
C LYS A 94 12.45 15.02 -15.72
N LYS A 95 11.61 15.74 -16.45
CA LYS A 95 11.96 17.02 -17.08
C LYS A 95 12.39 18.07 -16.07
N LEU A 96 11.77 18.14 -14.90
CA LEU A 96 12.18 19.06 -13.83
C LEU A 96 13.64 18.82 -13.46
N MET A 97 14.05 17.56 -13.32
CA MET A 97 15.43 17.20 -12.95
C MET A 97 16.43 17.48 -14.07
N ILE A 98 16.09 17.07 -15.31
CA ILE A 98 16.96 17.24 -16.48
C ILE A 98 17.11 18.73 -16.86
N ASN A 99 16.00 19.47 -16.96
CA ASN A 99 16.02 20.87 -17.40
C ASN A 99 16.72 21.81 -16.40
N ASN A 100 16.87 21.38 -15.15
CA ASN A 100 17.58 22.13 -14.11
C ASN A 100 18.98 21.54 -13.83
N ASP A 101 19.51 20.69 -14.72
CA ASP A 101 20.86 20.14 -14.65
C ASP A 101 21.19 19.52 -13.28
N PHE A 102 20.31 18.66 -12.77
CA PHE A 102 20.48 18.06 -11.44
C PHE A 102 21.83 17.32 -11.30
N PHE A 103 22.26 16.61 -12.36
CA PHE A 103 23.55 15.91 -12.35
C PHE A 103 24.76 16.85 -12.33
N GLY A 104 24.62 18.10 -12.80
CA GLY A 104 25.66 19.13 -12.75
C GLY A 104 25.79 19.88 -11.42
N LEU A 105 24.83 19.74 -10.50
CA LEU A 105 24.87 20.40 -9.17
C LEU A 105 26.05 19.92 -8.30
N ASP A 106 26.40 20.66 -7.26
CA ASP A 106 27.28 20.15 -6.20
C ASP A 106 26.53 19.15 -5.32
N ASN A 107 27.26 18.29 -4.60
CA ASN A 107 26.64 17.27 -3.75
C ASN A 107 25.99 17.85 -2.48
N SER A 108 26.30 19.10 -2.10
CA SER A 108 25.85 19.68 -0.83
C SER A 108 25.74 21.20 -0.88
N TYR A 109 24.59 21.71 -0.45
CA TYR A 109 24.25 23.13 -0.26
C TYR A 109 23.65 23.33 1.14
N ILE A 110 24.44 23.08 2.17
CA ILE A 110 24.01 23.19 3.58
C ILE A 110 24.75 24.36 4.23
N ASN A 111 23.98 25.28 4.83
CA ASN A 111 24.53 26.33 5.68
C ASN A 111 24.62 25.84 7.14
N THR A 112 25.85 25.57 7.58
CA THR A 112 26.15 25.09 8.95
C THR A 112 25.83 26.09 10.06
N GLN A 113 25.51 27.35 9.71
CA GLN A 113 25.15 28.39 10.68
C GLN A 113 23.64 28.41 10.98
N THR A 114 22.83 27.69 10.21
CA THR A 114 21.39 27.60 10.44
C THR A 114 21.12 26.50 11.46
N ALA A 115 20.79 26.89 12.69
CA ALA A 115 20.27 25.95 13.68
C ALA A 115 18.91 25.42 13.22
N ASP A 116 18.68 24.12 13.45
CA ASP A 116 17.37 23.47 13.30
C ASP A 116 16.75 23.56 11.89
N ALA A 117 17.59 23.69 10.86
CA ALA A 117 17.13 23.62 9.47
C ALA A 117 16.58 22.23 9.13
N PHE A 118 15.62 22.19 8.19
CA PHE A 118 15.34 20.96 7.47
C PHE A 118 16.46 20.69 6.47
N ILE A 119 16.84 19.43 6.34
CA ILE A 119 17.82 18.94 5.38
C ILE A 119 17.11 17.98 4.43
N TYR A 120 17.19 18.27 3.15
CA TYR A 120 16.68 17.46 2.06
C TYR A 120 17.85 16.70 1.44
N ALA A 121 17.79 15.36 1.44
CA ALA A 121 18.67 14.52 0.66
C ALA A 121 17.91 14.01 -0.56
N ILE A 122 18.13 14.67 -1.70
CA ILE A 122 17.46 14.36 -2.97
C ILE A 122 18.35 13.39 -3.72
N ALA A 123 17.93 12.14 -3.86
CA ALA A 123 18.57 11.14 -4.68
C ALA A 123 17.79 10.97 -5.99
N TYR A 124 18.49 11.09 -7.12
CA TYR A 124 17.92 10.91 -8.45
C TYR A 124 18.73 9.89 -9.24
N HIS A 125 18.02 9.05 -9.99
CA HIS A 125 18.59 8.04 -10.86
C HIS A 125 17.94 8.13 -12.24
N GLU A 126 18.76 8.17 -13.29
CA GLU A 126 18.29 8.11 -14.67
C GLU A 126 19.42 7.65 -15.59
N ASN A 127 19.13 6.75 -16.54
CA ASN A 127 20.09 6.25 -17.55
C ASN A 127 21.45 5.83 -16.97
N ASP A 128 21.43 4.97 -15.94
CA ASP A 128 22.60 4.49 -15.19
C ASP A 128 23.37 5.56 -14.40
N GLN A 129 22.99 6.83 -14.48
CA GLN A 129 23.52 7.89 -13.63
C GLN A 129 22.74 7.94 -12.32
N SER A 130 23.43 8.14 -11.20
CA SER A 130 22.79 8.38 -9.91
C SER A 130 23.54 9.48 -9.17
N LYS A 131 22.79 10.35 -8.49
CA LYS A 131 23.36 11.42 -7.68
C LYS A 131 22.47 11.73 -6.50
N THR A 132 23.10 12.04 -5.37
CA THR A 132 22.43 12.59 -4.19
C THR A 132 22.92 14.01 -3.93
N VAL A 133 21.99 14.96 -3.86
CA VAL A 133 22.24 16.36 -3.50
C VAL A 133 21.61 16.63 -2.14
N HIS A 134 22.41 17.15 -1.21
CA HIS A 134 21.94 17.56 0.11
C HIS A 134 21.73 19.07 0.15
N THR A 135 20.64 19.55 0.73
CA THR A 135 20.34 20.98 0.77
C THR A 135 19.48 21.37 1.97
N ASP A 136 19.67 22.57 2.49
CA ASP A 136 18.75 23.19 3.47
C ASP A 136 17.69 24.09 2.82
N GLY A 137 17.78 24.29 1.49
CA GLY A 137 16.87 25.14 0.72
C GLY A 137 17.05 26.65 0.92
N ILE A 138 18.04 27.11 1.68
CA ILE A 138 18.20 28.52 2.06
C ILE A 138 19.10 29.27 1.09
N SER A 139 20.32 28.79 0.87
CA SER A 139 21.34 29.43 0.03
C SER A 139 21.72 28.51 -1.14
N VAL A 140 20.73 28.27 -2.00
CA VAL A 140 20.80 27.34 -3.13
C VAL A 140 20.84 28.08 -4.47
N PRO A 141 21.46 27.50 -5.51
CA PRO A 141 21.35 28.04 -6.86
C PRO A 141 19.91 27.94 -7.38
N GLU A 142 19.55 28.80 -8.33
CA GLU A 142 18.17 28.94 -8.83
C GLU A 142 17.60 27.61 -9.39
N ASN A 143 18.43 26.82 -10.05
CA ASN A 143 18.04 25.52 -10.59
C ASN A 143 17.67 24.52 -9.47
N LEU A 144 18.45 24.45 -8.39
CA LEU A 144 18.11 23.62 -7.22
C LEU A 144 16.86 24.14 -6.49
N ALA A 145 16.66 25.45 -6.40
CA ALA A 145 15.45 26.03 -5.81
C ALA A 145 14.19 25.58 -6.56
N ARG A 146 14.23 25.56 -7.90
CA ARG A 146 13.11 25.07 -8.74
C ARG A 146 12.85 23.59 -8.55
N ILE A 147 13.89 22.77 -8.47
CA ILE A 147 13.78 21.33 -8.20
C ILE A 147 13.11 21.09 -6.84
N LEU A 148 13.62 21.76 -5.79
CA LEU A 148 13.06 21.64 -4.45
C LEU A 148 11.58 22.07 -4.42
N HIS A 149 11.24 23.17 -5.09
CA HIS A 149 9.85 23.60 -5.21
C HIS A 149 8.94 22.54 -5.85
N GLY A 150 9.35 21.98 -6.99
CA GLY A 150 8.56 20.94 -7.67
C GLY A 150 8.44 19.64 -6.88
N ILE A 151 9.47 19.27 -6.10
CA ILE A 151 9.39 18.15 -5.15
C ILE A 151 8.35 18.43 -4.05
N LEU A 152 8.31 19.64 -3.50
CA LEU A 152 7.32 20.01 -2.48
C LEU A 152 5.89 20.06 -3.05
N GLU A 153 5.72 20.50 -4.30
CA GLU A 153 4.45 20.40 -5.03
C GLU A 153 4.03 18.94 -5.24
N LEU A 154 4.98 18.04 -5.54
CA LEU A 154 4.73 16.61 -5.62
C LEU A 154 4.27 16.04 -4.27
N VAL A 155 4.91 16.40 -3.15
CA VAL A 155 4.44 16.01 -1.81
C VAL A 155 2.99 16.48 -1.57
N SER A 156 2.67 17.72 -1.97
CA SER A 156 1.30 18.24 -1.88
C SER A 156 0.32 17.45 -2.75
N THR A 157 0.75 16.97 -3.91
CA THR A 157 -0.06 16.12 -4.80
C THR A 157 -0.31 14.74 -4.20
N VAL A 158 0.74 14.11 -3.67
CA VAL A 158 0.67 12.77 -3.04
C VAL A 158 -0.18 12.80 -1.76
N THR A 159 -0.20 13.90 -1.03
CA THR A 159 -0.99 14.02 0.21
C THR A 159 -2.38 14.64 0.00
N GLY A 160 -2.63 15.22 -1.18
CA GLY A 160 -3.79 16.06 -1.47
C GLY A 160 -4.91 15.41 -2.27
N TYR A 161 -4.90 14.09 -2.47
CA TYR A 161 -5.89 13.39 -3.31
C TYR A 161 -7.28 13.21 -2.67
N GLY A 162 -7.48 13.72 -1.45
CA GLY A 162 -8.81 13.86 -0.87
C GLY A 162 -9.32 12.72 0.02
N LEU A 163 -8.51 11.68 0.31
CA LEU A 163 -8.86 10.74 1.37
C LEU A 163 -8.25 11.16 2.71
N GLN A 164 -9.07 11.07 3.75
CA GLN A 164 -8.66 11.18 5.13
C GLN A 164 -8.77 9.81 5.79
N PHE A 165 -7.77 9.46 6.61
CA PHE A 165 -7.71 8.21 7.35
C PHE A 165 -7.82 8.47 8.86
N ASP A 166 -8.58 7.65 9.57
CA ASP A 166 -8.61 7.61 11.03
C ASP A 166 -8.49 6.16 11.52
N LEU A 167 -7.73 5.97 12.62
CA LEU A 167 -7.59 4.69 13.29
C LEU A 167 -8.16 4.80 14.70
N ARG A 168 -9.14 3.95 15.00
CA ARG A 168 -9.77 3.86 16.31
C ARG A 168 -9.48 2.52 16.95
N LEU A 169 -9.22 2.54 18.25
CA LEU A 169 -9.16 1.36 19.11
C LEU A 169 -10.31 1.44 20.11
N SER A 170 -11.00 0.34 20.36
CA SER A 170 -12.05 0.30 21.39
C SER A 170 -11.51 0.48 22.81
N GLN A 171 -10.22 0.19 23.00
CA GLN A 171 -9.49 0.39 24.25
C GLN A 171 -8.00 0.58 23.98
N SER A 172 -7.30 1.27 24.88
CA SER A 172 -5.84 1.49 24.80
C SER A 172 -5.03 0.45 25.57
N GLN A 173 -5.68 -0.49 26.23
CA GLN A 173 -5.04 -1.57 26.98
C GLN A 173 -5.89 -2.84 26.91
N ILE A 174 -5.26 -4.01 26.87
CA ILE A 174 -5.93 -5.32 26.98
C ILE A 174 -5.18 -6.24 27.96
N ASN A 175 -5.92 -6.87 28.87
CA ASN A 175 -5.40 -7.93 29.72
C ASN A 175 -5.35 -9.28 28.98
N PRO A 176 -4.66 -10.29 29.52
CA PRO A 176 -4.72 -11.64 28.97
C PRO A 176 -6.17 -12.13 28.78
N ASN A 177 -6.45 -12.68 27.61
CA ASN A 177 -7.78 -13.14 27.16
C ASN A 177 -8.82 -12.03 26.90
N GLN A 178 -8.41 -10.76 26.83
CA GLN A 178 -9.23 -9.68 26.27
C GLN A 178 -8.85 -9.44 24.81
N SER A 179 -9.72 -8.73 24.10
CA SER A 179 -9.49 -8.37 22.69
C SER A 179 -9.82 -6.90 22.48
N VAL A 180 -9.13 -6.27 21.54
CA VAL A 180 -9.38 -4.89 21.12
C VAL A 180 -10.02 -4.91 19.74
N ASP A 181 -11.01 -4.05 19.52
CA ASP A 181 -11.52 -3.77 18.20
C ASP A 181 -10.73 -2.60 17.61
N MET A 182 -10.21 -2.81 16.41
CA MET A 182 -9.45 -1.85 15.63
C MET A 182 -10.30 -1.46 14.43
N THR A 183 -10.46 -0.16 14.18
CA THR A 183 -11.28 0.35 13.10
C THR A 183 -10.49 1.35 12.27
N LEU A 184 -10.39 1.08 10.97
CA LEU A 184 -9.89 2.00 9.95
C LEU A 184 -11.08 2.69 9.30
N LEU A 185 -11.09 4.01 9.35
CA LEU A 185 -12.04 4.85 8.64
C LEU A 185 -11.34 5.52 7.46
N VAL A 186 -11.99 5.46 6.30
CA VAL A 186 -11.53 6.08 5.06
C VAL A 186 -12.63 7.01 4.59
N THR A 187 -12.40 8.31 4.68
CA THR A 187 -13.38 9.33 4.34
C THR A 187 -12.91 10.10 3.12
N ASN A 188 -13.76 10.22 2.10
CA ASN A 188 -13.50 11.16 1.01
C ASN A 188 -13.92 12.58 1.44
N VAL A 189 -12.94 13.44 1.68
CA VAL A 189 -13.14 14.84 2.11
C VAL A 189 -13.04 15.83 0.95
N SER A 190 -12.86 15.35 -0.28
CA SER A 190 -12.91 16.16 -1.50
C SER A 190 -14.35 16.34 -2.00
N ASP A 191 -14.50 17.20 -3.00
CA ASP A 191 -15.76 17.47 -3.69
C ASP A 191 -15.98 16.56 -4.92
N GLN A 192 -15.03 15.65 -5.23
CA GLN A 192 -15.10 14.71 -6.35
C GLN A 192 -15.07 13.26 -5.86
N PRO A 193 -15.67 12.30 -6.60
CA PRO A 193 -15.50 10.89 -6.30
C PRO A 193 -14.02 10.48 -6.39
N VAL A 194 -13.54 9.71 -5.41
CA VAL A 194 -12.20 9.12 -5.43
C VAL A 194 -12.32 7.65 -5.81
N ARG A 195 -11.69 7.27 -6.94
CA ARG A 195 -11.65 5.89 -7.42
C ARG A 195 -10.44 5.17 -6.85
N LEU A 196 -10.69 4.19 -5.99
CA LEU A 196 -9.69 3.25 -5.49
C LEU A 196 -9.49 2.11 -6.47
N ARG A 197 -8.25 1.70 -6.69
CA ARG A 197 -7.89 0.49 -7.42
C ARG A 197 -7.18 -0.48 -6.50
N PHE A 198 -7.64 -1.72 -6.46
CA PHE A 198 -7.03 -2.80 -5.69
C PHE A 198 -6.37 -3.81 -6.63
N ALA A 199 -5.18 -4.28 -6.28
CA ALA A 199 -4.45 -5.29 -7.06
C ALA A 199 -4.90 -6.73 -6.75
N SER A 200 -5.64 -6.93 -5.65
CA SER A 200 -6.12 -8.23 -5.19
C SER A 200 -7.43 -8.10 -4.43
N GLY A 201 -7.94 -9.21 -3.90
CA GLY A 201 -9.06 -9.23 -2.96
C GLY A 201 -8.75 -8.63 -1.57
N GLN A 202 -7.49 -8.26 -1.28
CA GLN A 202 -7.13 -7.56 -0.06
C GLN A 202 -7.54 -6.09 -0.15
N VAL A 203 -8.27 -5.60 0.85
CA VAL A 203 -8.70 -4.19 0.94
C VAL A 203 -7.88 -3.39 1.93
N PHE A 204 -7.54 -4.02 3.05
CA PHE A 204 -6.81 -3.39 4.14
C PHE A 204 -5.88 -4.40 4.81
N ASP A 205 -5.03 -3.88 5.69
CA ASP A 205 -4.34 -4.68 6.72
C ASP A 205 -4.29 -3.90 8.05
N PHE A 206 -4.17 -4.63 9.14
CA PHE A 206 -3.87 -4.09 10.46
C PHE A 206 -2.58 -4.73 10.94
N LEU A 207 -1.70 -3.96 11.57
CA LEU A 207 -0.41 -4.43 12.03
C LEU A 207 -0.18 -4.05 13.49
N ALA A 208 0.39 -4.97 14.25
CA ALA A 208 0.99 -4.67 15.55
C ALA A 208 2.51 -4.67 15.40
N VAL A 209 3.14 -3.55 15.74
CA VAL A 209 4.57 -3.33 15.66
C VAL A 209 5.13 -3.16 17.08
N LYS A 210 6.20 -3.88 17.39
CA LYS A 210 6.79 -3.84 18.73
C LYS A 210 7.53 -2.53 18.97
N GLU A 211 7.33 -1.92 20.15
CA GLU A 211 8.10 -0.74 20.59
C GLU A 211 9.44 -1.15 21.26
N PRO A 212 10.50 -0.32 21.14
CA PRO A 212 10.58 0.90 20.35
C PRO A 212 10.53 0.61 18.85
N VAL A 213 9.78 1.43 18.10
CA VAL A 213 9.76 1.36 16.63
C VAL A 213 11.09 1.91 16.11
N VAL A 214 12.04 1.02 15.82
CA VAL A 214 13.37 1.39 15.28
C VAL A 214 13.37 1.43 13.74
N GLY A 215 12.23 1.12 13.12
CA GLY A 215 12.04 1.15 11.69
C GLY A 215 10.64 0.69 11.30
N ASP A 216 10.41 0.57 10.00
CA ASP A 216 9.11 0.19 9.44
C ASP A 216 9.17 -1.09 8.60
N GLY A 217 10.29 -1.79 8.70
CA GLY A 217 10.50 -3.06 8.03
C GLY A 217 9.61 -4.17 8.60
N PRO A 218 9.35 -5.22 7.80
CA PRO A 218 8.52 -6.36 8.19
C PRO A 218 9.04 -7.08 9.45
N GLU A 219 10.33 -6.96 9.77
CA GLU A 219 10.96 -7.54 10.96
C GLU A 219 10.43 -6.98 12.29
N PHE A 220 9.82 -5.80 12.28
CA PHE A 220 9.24 -5.19 13.49
C PHE A 220 7.76 -5.54 13.68
N VAL A 221 7.12 -6.10 12.66
CA VAL A 221 5.72 -6.53 12.69
C VAL A 221 5.62 -7.87 13.40
N VAL A 222 5.02 -7.88 14.58
CA VAL A 222 4.80 -9.12 15.36
C VAL A 222 3.49 -9.81 14.98
N TRP A 223 2.54 -9.03 14.46
CA TRP A 223 1.25 -9.53 14.02
C TRP A 223 0.72 -8.68 12.87
N ASN A 224 0.09 -9.31 11.88
CA ASN A 224 -0.77 -8.60 10.95
C ASN A 224 -2.04 -9.41 10.62
N TRP A 225 -3.11 -8.70 10.25
CA TRP A 225 -4.40 -9.33 9.97
C TRP A 225 -4.34 -10.22 8.72
N ALA A 226 -3.55 -9.82 7.73
CA ALA A 226 -3.37 -10.55 6.48
C ALA A 226 -2.61 -11.88 6.64
N HIS A 227 -1.91 -12.12 7.77
CA HIS A 227 -1.13 -13.34 7.97
C HIS A 227 -1.97 -14.61 7.77
N GLY A 228 -1.47 -15.55 6.96
CA GLY A 228 -2.13 -16.82 6.70
C GLY A 228 -3.44 -16.72 5.91
N ARG A 229 -3.82 -15.52 5.43
CA ARG A 229 -5.01 -15.34 4.57
C ARG A 229 -4.62 -15.43 3.10
N ALA A 230 -5.49 -16.05 2.31
CA ALA A 230 -5.39 -16.06 0.86
C ALA A 230 -6.32 -14.99 0.27
N PHE A 231 -5.83 -14.24 -0.70
CA PHE A 231 -6.60 -13.23 -1.43
C PHE A 231 -6.66 -13.60 -2.92
N THR A 232 -7.77 -13.25 -3.57
CA THR A 232 -7.91 -13.45 -5.02
C THR A 232 -6.97 -12.50 -5.76
N LEU A 233 -6.37 -12.96 -6.86
CA LEU A 233 -5.53 -12.13 -7.74
C LEU A 233 -6.38 -11.42 -8.79
N GLN A 234 -7.40 -10.70 -8.35
CA GLN A 234 -8.31 -9.97 -9.23
C GLN A 234 -8.17 -8.48 -8.98
N ILE A 235 -7.89 -7.72 -10.04
CA ILE A 235 -7.91 -6.26 -10.01
C ILE A 235 -9.35 -5.78 -10.05
N TRP A 236 -9.69 -4.84 -9.17
CA TRP A 236 -11.02 -4.22 -9.13
C TRP A 236 -10.96 -2.81 -8.58
N THR A 237 -12.08 -2.09 -8.69
CA THR A 237 -12.18 -0.68 -8.30
C THR A 237 -13.35 -0.41 -7.38
N LEU A 238 -13.20 0.58 -6.50
CA LEU A 238 -14.23 1.10 -5.62
C LEU A 238 -14.26 2.63 -5.69
N ASP A 239 -15.40 3.20 -6.03
CA ASP A 239 -15.59 4.65 -5.98
C ASP A 239 -16.11 5.05 -4.58
N ILE A 240 -15.41 5.96 -3.90
CA ILE A 240 -15.85 6.61 -2.66
C ILE A 240 -16.39 7.99 -3.03
N GLN A 241 -17.69 8.21 -2.81
CA GLN A 241 -18.36 9.47 -3.15
C GLN A 241 -17.93 10.62 -2.22
N PRO A 242 -18.10 11.89 -2.61
CA PRO A 242 -17.85 13.04 -1.74
C PRO A 242 -18.57 12.90 -0.39
N GLY A 243 -17.83 13.01 0.72
CA GLY A 243 -18.34 12.87 2.07
C GLY A 243 -18.67 11.43 2.51
N GLU A 244 -18.50 10.43 1.64
CA GLU A 244 -18.69 9.03 1.99
C GLU A 244 -17.55 8.53 2.88
N GLU A 245 -17.89 7.70 3.87
CA GLU A 245 -16.95 7.03 4.76
C GLU A 245 -17.07 5.50 4.59
N LYS A 246 -15.93 4.83 4.42
CA LYS A 246 -15.79 3.38 4.53
C LYS A 246 -15.18 3.03 5.88
N SER A 247 -15.73 2.00 6.53
CA SER A 247 -15.27 1.53 7.83
C SER A 247 -14.88 0.05 7.74
N TYR A 248 -13.67 -0.26 8.21
CA TYR A 248 -13.11 -1.60 8.24
C TYR A 248 -12.72 -1.94 9.68
N GLN A 249 -13.29 -3.01 10.23
CA GLN A 249 -13.09 -3.39 11.62
C GLN A 249 -12.49 -4.78 11.75
N VAL A 250 -11.53 -4.93 12.67
CA VAL A 250 -10.89 -6.20 13.04
C VAL A 250 -10.79 -6.28 14.55
N THR A 251 -11.04 -7.46 15.11
CA THR A 251 -10.77 -7.76 16.52
C THR A 251 -9.44 -8.48 16.65
N TRP A 252 -8.57 -8.01 17.54
CA TRP A 252 -7.27 -8.63 17.84
C TRP A 252 -7.18 -8.99 19.33
N ASP A 253 -6.67 -10.19 19.63
CA ASP A 253 -6.63 -10.79 20.96
C ASP A 253 -5.26 -10.70 21.65
N GLY A 254 -4.34 -9.90 21.10
CA GLY A 254 -3.02 -9.69 21.68
C GLY A 254 -2.05 -10.86 21.44
N ARG A 255 -2.26 -11.66 20.39
CA ARG A 255 -1.36 -12.74 19.99
C ARG A 255 -0.55 -12.39 18.75
N ASP A 256 0.64 -12.97 18.63
CA ASP A 256 1.46 -12.86 17.42
C ASP A 256 0.92 -13.74 16.27
N ASN A 257 1.61 -13.71 15.14
CA ASN A 257 1.25 -14.53 13.97
C ASN A 257 1.35 -16.05 14.20
N ASN A 258 2.08 -16.51 15.22
CA ASN A 258 2.18 -17.92 15.61
C ASN A 258 1.12 -18.34 16.64
N GLY A 259 0.35 -17.38 17.17
CA GLY A 259 -0.65 -17.59 18.21
C GLY A 259 -0.10 -17.47 19.64
N ASP A 260 1.15 -17.05 19.80
CA ASP A 260 1.76 -16.86 21.12
C ASP A 260 1.27 -15.54 21.73
N ALA A 261 1.01 -15.55 23.03
CA ALA A 261 0.54 -14.37 23.75
C ALA A 261 1.65 -13.32 23.83
N LEU A 262 1.32 -12.07 23.48
CA LEU A 262 2.24 -10.95 23.55
C LEU A 262 2.10 -10.19 24.86
N THR A 263 3.15 -9.48 25.24
CA THR A 263 3.17 -8.56 26.37
C THR A 263 4.00 -7.32 26.04
N GLY A 264 3.58 -6.17 26.56
CA GLY A 264 4.25 -4.88 26.39
C GLY A 264 3.44 -3.92 25.53
N ARG A 265 4.10 -2.83 25.11
CA ARG A 265 3.49 -1.77 24.32
C ARG A 265 3.70 -2.00 22.82
N PHE A 266 2.64 -1.82 22.05
CA PHE A 266 2.64 -2.00 20.60
C PHE A 266 2.10 -0.76 19.90
N ALA A 267 2.72 -0.42 18.77
CA ALA A 267 2.16 0.50 17.81
C ALA A 267 1.18 -0.26 16.89
N ILE A 268 -0.08 0.16 16.91
CA ILE A 268 -1.13 -0.37 16.05
C ILE A 268 -1.23 0.51 14.82
N ARG A 269 -1.10 -0.12 13.65
CA ARG A 269 -1.19 0.52 12.33
C ARG A 269 -2.33 -0.10 11.55
N ALA A 270 -2.87 0.69 10.62
CA ALA A 270 -3.83 0.23 9.63
C ALA A 270 -3.40 0.75 8.27
N VAL A 271 -3.65 -0.02 7.22
CA VAL A 271 -3.27 0.33 5.85
C VAL A 271 -4.45 0.07 4.94
N LEU A 272 -4.82 1.04 4.11
CA LEU A 272 -5.68 0.83 2.94
C LEU A 272 -4.77 0.48 1.76
N VAL A 273 -4.88 -0.74 1.23
CA VAL A 273 -3.92 -1.27 0.22
C VAL A 273 -4.29 -0.91 -1.23
N SER A 274 -5.13 0.11 -1.42
CA SER A 274 -5.51 0.60 -2.75
C SER A 274 -4.53 1.63 -3.30
N ILE A 275 -4.70 1.97 -4.56
CA ILE A 275 -4.15 3.17 -5.18
C ILE A 275 -5.31 4.04 -5.68
N PRO A 276 -5.45 5.31 -5.23
CA PRO A 276 -4.68 5.91 -4.14
C PRO A 276 -4.96 5.19 -2.80
N GLY A 277 -4.03 5.27 -1.86
CA GLY A 277 -4.10 4.59 -0.57
C GLY A 277 -3.16 5.18 0.46
N GLY A 278 -3.02 4.50 1.60
CA GLY A 278 -2.23 5.02 2.70
C GLY A 278 -2.63 4.49 4.07
N SER A 279 -2.08 5.14 5.08
CA SER A 279 -2.20 4.76 6.49
C SER A 279 -2.48 5.98 7.36
N PRO A 280 -3.31 5.89 8.41
CA PRO A 280 -3.50 6.95 9.40
C PRO A 280 -2.32 7.01 10.38
N ILE A 281 -2.40 8.00 11.29
CA ILE A 281 -1.55 8.03 12.48
C ILE A 281 -1.77 6.75 13.29
N GLN A 282 -0.67 6.09 13.66
CA GLN A 282 -0.68 4.89 14.49
C GLN A 282 -1.24 5.19 15.89
N LYS A 283 -1.82 4.17 16.52
CA LYS A 283 -2.25 4.22 17.91
C LYS A 283 -1.36 3.32 18.76
N TYR A 284 -1.40 3.49 20.08
CA TYR A 284 -0.67 2.62 20.99
C TYR A 284 -1.64 1.76 21.77
N LEU A 285 -1.25 0.50 21.96
CA LEU A 285 -1.96 -0.46 22.79
C LEU A 285 -0.97 -1.14 23.74
N ASP A 286 -1.32 -1.16 25.02
CA ASP A 286 -0.62 -1.96 26.03
C ASP A 286 -1.28 -3.34 26.13
N VAL A 287 -0.49 -4.39 25.97
CA VAL A 287 -0.94 -5.79 26.07
C VAL A 287 -0.30 -6.43 27.30
N GLY A 288 -1.12 -6.97 28.19
CA GLY A 288 -0.64 -7.47 29.49
C GLY A 288 -0.45 -6.36 30.52
N ASN A 289 -0.07 -6.76 31.73
CA ASN A 289 0.19 -5.83 32.85
C ASN A 289 1.56 -5.16 32.74
#